data_AF-X8CV47-F1
#
_entry.id   AF-X8CV47-F1
#
_cell.length_a   1.000
_cell.length_b   1.000
_cell.length_c   1.000
_cell.angle_alpha   90.00
_cell.angle_beta   90.00
_cell.angle_gamma   90.00
#
_symmetry.space_group_name_H-M   'P 1'
#
loop_
_entity.id
_entity.type
_entity.pdbx_description
1 polymer ?
#
loop_
_entity_poly.entity_id
_entity_poly.type
_entity_poly.pdbx_seq_one_letter_code
_entity_poly.pdbx_strand_id
1 'polypeptide(L)'
;MTVDRAALLAMPQHTAVLPIACVEGWSTTQTWSGVQLAELARLAGVPAPDSARVSSLERSGAFAGATLQGNQVRHPDALLALRVNGTDLSPDHGFPARIIVPALPGVHNTKWVAAIDFRTAAHA
;
A
#
# COMPACT_ATOMS: atom_id res chain seq x y z
N MET A 1 11.57 -11.28 0.37
CA MET A 1 11.31 -11.67 1.77
C MET A 1 9.83 -11.99 1.91
N THR A 2 9.45 -12.81 2.88
CA THR A 2 8.04 -13.08 3.22
C THR A 2 7.83 -12.69 4.68
N VAL A 3 6.80 -11.90 4.93
CA VAL A 3 6.42 -11.45 6.28
C VAL A 3 4.93 -11.71 6.45
N ASP A 4 4.54 -12.19 7.63
CA ASP A 4 3.13 -12.33 7.96
C ASP A 4 2.58 -11.02 8.57
N ARG A 5 1.27 -11.00 8.82
CA ARG A 5 0.61 -9.82 9.37
C ARG A 5 1.09 -9.49 10.79
N ALA A 6 1.41 -10.50 11.61
CA ALA A 6 1.87 -10.27 12.98
C ALA A 6 3.25 -9.57 12.97
N ALA A 7 4.15 -9.99 12.09
CA ALA A 7 5.42 -9.34 11.87
C ALA A 7 5.24 -7.90 11.36
N LEU A 8 4.33 -7.66 10.42
CA LEU A 8 4.01 -6.31 9.94
C LEU A 8 3.46 -5.39 11.03
N LEU A 9 2.66 -5.91 11.96
CA LEU A 9 2.16 -5.15 13.12
C LEU A 9 3.25 -4.81 14.14
N ALA A 10 4.31 -5.61 14.21
CA ALA A 10 5.45 -5.39 15.10
C ALA A 10 6.48 -4.41 14.53
N MET A 11 6.41 -4.10 13.23
CA MET A 11 7.25 -3.07 12.60
C MET A 11 6.84 -1.66 13.06
N PRO A 12 7.71 -0.63 12.91
CA PRO A 12 7.33 0.76 13.13
C PRO A 12 6.08 1.13 12.33
N GLN A 13 5.02 1.54 13.03
CA GLN A 13 3.76 1.95 12.42
C GLN A 13 3.78 3.47 12.16
N HIS A 14 3.28 3.88 11.00
CA HIS A 14 3.00 5.27 10.66
C HIS A 14 1.50 5.46 10.49
N THR A 15 1.01 6.67 10.79
CA THR A 15 -0.40 7.04 10.65
C THR A 15 -0.55 8.24 9.74
N ALA A 16 -1.48 8.17 8.79
CA ALA A 16 -1.80 9.26 7.87
C ALA A 16 -3.32 9.45 7.76
N VAL A 17 -3.76 10.71 7.66
CA VAL A 17 -5.17 11.05 7.43
C VAL A 17 -5.35 11.36 5.95
N LEU A 18 -5.97 10.45 5.21
CA LEU A 18 -6.03 10.52 3.75
C LEU A 18 -7.42 10.21 3.22
N PRO A 19 -7.87 10.92 2.15
CA PRO A 19 -9.11 10.60 1.48
C PRO A 19 -8.97 9.33 0.66
N ILE A 20 -10.06 8.56 0.58
CA ILE A 20 -10.21 7.49 -0.38
C ILE A 20 -11.46 7.72 -1.22
N ALA A 21 -11.28 7.74 -2.54
CA ALA A 21 -12.36 7.94 -3.50
C ALA A 21 -12.98 6.60 -3.90
N CYS A 22 -14.30 6.53 -3.90
CA CYS A 22 -15.07 5.49 -4.57
C CYS A 22 -15.17 5.82 -6.07
N VAL A 23 -15.32 4.78 -6.90
CA VAL A 23 -15.55 4.92 -8.35
C VAL A 23 -16.89 5.61 -8.67
N GLU A 24 -17.79 5.71 -7.70
CA GLU A 24 -19.12 6.34 -7.80
C GLU A 24 -19.08 7.86 -7.52
N GLY A 25 -17.90 8.47 -7.41
CA GLY A 25 -17.74 9.92 -7.34
C GLY A 25 -17.77 10.55 -5.94
N TRP A 26 -17.84 9.74 -4.88
CA TRP A 26 -17.71 10.21 -3.49
C TRP A 26 -16.34 9.86 -2.90
N SER A 27 -15.86 10.64 -1.93
CA SER A 27 -14.64 10.33 -1.17
C SER A 27 -14.86 10.47 0.33
N THR A 28 -14.19 9.65 1.12
CA THR A 28 -14.20 9.74 2.59
C THR A 28 -12.78 9.87 3.13
N THR A 29 -12.58 10.80 4.06
CA THR A 29 -11.30 10.97 4.77
C THR A 29 -11.25 10.03 5.96
N GLN A 30 -10.18 9.24 6.03
CA GLN A 30 -10.00 8.23 7.07
C GLN A 30 -8.58 8.29 7.64
N THR A 31 -8.42 7.79 8.86
CA THR A 31 -7.12 7.65 9.51
C THR A 31 -6.58 6.25 9.23
N TRP A 32 -5.50 6.16 8.48
CA TRP A 32 -4.87 4.89 8.08
C TRP A 32 -3.61 4.67 8.88
N SER A 33 -3.39 3.44 9.34
CA SER A 33 -2.15 3.06 10.03
C SER A 33 -1.57 1.78 9.45
N GLY A 34 -0.24 1.74 9.33
CA GLY A 34 0.48 0.61 8.77
C GLY A 34 1.98 0.89 8.62
N VAL A 35 2.66 0.10 7.80
CA VAL A 35 4.10 0.25 7.55
C VAL A 35 4.34 1.14 6.33
N GLN A 36 5.30 2.06 6.40
CA GLN A 36 5.66 2.89 5.26
C GLN A 36 6.23 2.06 4.10
N LEU A 37 5.79 2.36 2.87
CA LEU A 37 6.28 1.66 1.67
C LEU A 37 7.79 1.84 1.47
N ALA A 38 8.32 3.01 1.80
CA ALA A 38 9.76 3.29 1.75
C ALA A 38 10.56 2.37 2.68
N GLU A 39 10.04 2.10 3.89
CA GLU A 39 10.70 1.20 4.85
C GLU A 39 10.64 -0.25 4.38
N LEU A 40 9.49 -0.68 3.83
CA LEU A 40 9.36 -2.01 3.21
C LEU A 40 10.34 -2.18 2.04
N ALA A 41 10.53 -1.14 1.22
CA ALA A 41 11.49 -1.15 0.12
C ALA A 41 12.92 -1.28 0.63
N ARG A 42 13.29 -0.54 1.69
CA ARG A 42 14.59 -0.63 2.34
C ARG A 42 14.86 -2.03 2.90
N LEU A 43 13.87 -2.63 3.59
CA LEU A 43 13.96 -4.00 4.11
C LEU A 43 14.07 -5.05 2.98
N ALA A 44 13.46 -4.78 1.83
CA ALA A 44 13.59 -5.61 0.63
C ALA A 44 14.92 -5.40 -0.12
N GLY A 45 15.82 -4.54 0.37
CA GLY A 45 17.12 -4.25 -0.26
C GLY A 45 17.07 -3.21 -1.38
N VAL A 46 15.97 -2.45 -1.51
CA VAL A 46 15.76 -1.43 -2.54
C VAL A 46 15.48 -0.08 -1.89
N PRO A 47 16.49 0.61 -1.32
CA PRO A 47 16.28 1.86 -0.59
C PRO A 47 15.83 3.04 -1.47
N ALA A 48 16.09 2.98 -2.79
CA ALA A 48 15.67 3.99 -3.77
C ALA A 48 14.91 3.34 -4.93
N PRO A 49 13.65 2.90 -4.72
CA PRO A 49 12.86 2.25 -5.77
C PRO A 49 12.37 3.28 -6.78
N ASP A 50 12.51 2.98 -8.07
CA ASP A 50 11.95 3.77 -9.16
C ASP A 50 10.50 3.40 -9.46
N SER A 51 10.10 2.19 -9.10
CA SER A 51 8.70 1.77 -9.13
C SER A 51 8.44 0.62 -8.16
N ALA A 52 7.16 0.34 -7.93
CA ALA A 52 6.72 -0.90 -7.29
C ALA A 52 5.55 -1.50 -8.05
N ARG A 53 5.57 -2.82 -8.28
CA ARG A 53 4.40 -3.57 -8.74
C ARG A 53 3.70 -4.17 -7.54
N VAL A 54 2.45 -3.81 -7.32
CA VAL A 54 1.60 -4.35 -6.25
C VAL A 54 0.65 -5.37 -6.85
N SER A 55 0.58 -6.56 -6.25
CA SER A 55 -0.31 -7.64 -6.66
C SER A 55 -1.35 -7.94 -5.58
N SER A 56 -2.61 -8.10 -5.98
CA SER A 56 -3.73 -8.47 -5.10
C SER A 56 -3.93 -10.00 -5.07
N LEU A 57 -4.54 -10.50 -3.99
CA LEU A 57 -5.08 -11.86 -3.94
C LEU A 57 -6.25 -12.05 -4.91
N GLU A 58 -7.01 -10.99 -5.18
CA GLU A 58 -7.99 -10.97 -6.26
C GLU A 58 -7.25 -10.82 -7.59
N ARG A 59 -7.24 -11.85 -8.43
CA ARG A 59 -6.41 -11.89 -9.65
C ARG A 59 -7.11 -11.41 -10.92
N SER A 60 -8.38 -11.03 -10.85
CA SER A 60 -9.20 -10.65 -12.00
C SER A 60 -9.57 -9.18 -12.01
N GLY A 61 -9.63 -8.58 -13.21
CA GLY A 61 -10.14 -7.23 -13.42
C GLY A 61 -9.17 -6.11 -13.03
N ALA A 62 -9.70 -4.88 -12.96
CA ALA A 62 -8.92 -3.67 -12.68
C ALA A 62 -8.31 -3.62 -11.27
N PHE A 63 -8.70 -4.54 -10.38
CA PHE A 63 -8.23 -4.63 -8.99
C PHE A 63 -7.10 -5.65 -8.80
N ALA A 64 -6.66 -6.32 -9.87
CA ALA A 64 -5.63 -7.36 -9.82
C ALA A 64 -4.26 -6.85 -9.34
N GLY A 65 -4.03 -5.54 -9.47
CA GLY A 65 -2.83 -4.89 -8.97
C GLY A 65 -2.66 -3.49 -9.52
N ALA A 66 -1.65 -2.79 -9.00
CA ALA A 66 -1.30 -1.43 -9.41
C ALA A 66 0.21 -1.32 -9.59
N THR A 67 0.63 -0.33 -10.38
CA THR A 67 2.03 0.08 -10.44
C THR A 67 2.15 1.45 -9.79
N LEU A 68 3.03 1.56 -8.80
CA LEU A 68 3.38 2.79 -8.13
C LEU A 68 4.69 3.34 -8.72
N GLN A 69 4.77 4.65 -8.88
CA GLN A 69 5.98 5.37 -9.26
C GLN A 69 6.88 5.57 -8.05
N GLY A 70 8.18 5.81 -8.28
CA GLY A 70 9.16 5.95 -7.20
C GLY A 70 8.81 7.07 -6.20
N ASN A 71 8.29 8.20 -6.68
CA ASN A 71 7.82 9.28 -5.79
C ASN A 71 6.61 8.86 -4.93
N GLN A 72 5.73 8.01 -5.44
CA GLN A 72 4.59 7.47 -4.71
C GLN A 72 5.04 6.46 -3.64
N VAL A 73 6.00 5.60 -3.97
CA VAL A 73 6.58 4.65 -3.00
C VAL A 73 7.33 5.38 -1.87
N ARG A 74 8.07 6.44 -2.22
CA ARG A 74 8.89 7.23 -1.28
C ARG A 74 8.11 8.33 -0.56
N HIS A 75 6.82 8.49 -0.82
CA HIS A 75 6.02 9.50 -0.12
C HIS A 75 5.95 9.18 1.38
N PRO A 76 6.12 10.16 2.30
CA PRO A 76 6.12 9.90 3.74
C PRO A 76 4.81 9.27 4.26
N ASP A 77 3.69 9.59 3.63
CA ASP A 77 2.38 9.00 3.94
C ASP A 77 1.97 7.81 3.04
N ALA A 78 2.91 7.23 2.29
CA ALA A 78 2.63 6.01 1.52
C ALA A 78 2.70 4.78 2.43
N LEU A 79 1.59 4.06 2.55
CA LEU A 79 1.44 2.97 3.51
C LEU A 79 1.02 1.65 2.86
N LEU A 80 1.57 0.56 3.40
CA LEU A 80 0.86 -0.71 3.48
C LEU A 80 0.01 -0.66 4.76
N ALA A 81 -1.23 -0.19 4.62
CA ALA A 81 -2.16 -0.03 5.72
C ALA A 81 -2.68 -1.37 6.24
N LEU A 82 -2.74 -1.50 7.57
CA LEU A 82 -3.22 -2.68 8.30
C LEU A 82 -4.46 -2.37 9.14
N ARG A 83 -4.68 -1.08 9.42
CA ARG A 83 -5.79 -0.54 10.23
C ARG A 83 -6.38 0.71 9.59
N VAL A 84 -7.65 0.94 9.86
CA VAL A 84 -8.38 2.16 9.48
C VAL A 84 -9.21 2.63 10.66
N ASN A 85 -9.19 3.92 10.96
CA ASN A 85 -9.93 4.55 12.06
C ASN A 85 -9.74 3.84 13.41
N GLY A 86 -8.51 3.37 13.68
CA GLY A 86 -8.16 2.71 14.93
C GLY A 86 -8.61 1.24 15.03
N THR A 87 -9.19 0.64 13.99
CA THR A 87 -9.57 -0.78 13.97
C THR A 87 -8.85 -1.54 12.86
N ASP A 88 -8.79 -2.86 12.97
CA ASP A 88 -8.29 -3.70 11.88
C ASP A 88 -9.15 -3.51 10.62
N LEU A 89 -8.51 -3.60 9.44
CA LEU A 89 -9.25 -3.61 8.19
C LEU A 89 -10.27 -4.74 8.21
N SER A 90 -11.50 -4.46 7.76
CA SER A 90 -12.45 -5.51 7.40
C SER A 90 -12.04 -6.15 6.06
N PRO A 91 -12.60 -7.34 5.71
CA PRO A 91 -12.41 -7.92 4.39
C PRO A 91 -12.71 -6.93 3.25
N ASP A 92 -13.82 -6.19 3.34
CA ASP A 92 -14.22 -5.20 2.32
C ASP A 92 -13.30 -3.99 2.27
N HIS A 93 -12.66 -3.64 3.39
CA HIS A 93 -11.64 -2.61 3.46
C HIS A 93 -10.25 -3.09 3.01
N GLY A 94 -10.10 -4.38 2.69
CA GLY A 94 -8.89 -4.96 2.11
C GLY A 94 -8.02 -5.74 3.10
N PHE A 95 -8.57 -6.26 4.20
CA PHE A 95 -7.86 -7.20 5.07
C PHE A 95 -7.18 -8.32 4.27
N PRO A 96 -5.89 -8.64 4.48
CA PRO A 96 -5.10 -8.28 5.65
C PRO A 96 -4.35 -6.95 5.53
N ALA A 97 -4.22 -6.41 4.31
CA ALA A 97 -3.44 -5.21 4.05
C ALA A 97 -3.87 -4.50 2.76
N ARG A 98 -3.77 -3.17 2.75
CA ARG A 98 -4.16 -2.30 1.65
C ARG A 98 -3.09 -1.25 1.33
N ILE A 99 -2.88 -0.95 0.05
CA ILE A 99 -2.09 0.21 -0.36
C ILE A 99 -2.89 1.50 -0.14
N ILE A 100 -2.29 2.45 0.58
CA ILE A 100 -2.81 3.81 0.75
C ILE A 100 -1.70 4.79 0.37
N VAL A 101 -1.94 5.59 -0.67
CA VAL A 101 -0.98 6.58 -1.19
C VAL A 101 -1.70 7.88 -1.51
N PRO A 102 -1.16 9.05 -1.12
CA PRO A 102 -1.76 10.34 -1.45
C PRO A 102 -1.92 10.55 -2.96
N ALA A 103 -3.05 11.17 -3.34
CA ALA A 103 -3.40 11.50 -4.73
C ALA A 103 -3.40 10.32 -5.71
N LEU A 104 -3.41 9.07 -5.20
CA LEU A 104 -3.53 7.89 -6.03
C LEU A 104 -5.02 7.60 -6.31
N PRO A 105 -5.42 7.34 -7.58
CA PRO A 105 -6.79 6.94 -7.88
C PRO A 105 -7.26 5.78 -7.00
N GLY A 106 -8.53 5.81 -6.55
CA GLY A 106 -9.08 4.82 -5.61
C GLY A 106 -8.88 3.36 -6.06
N VAL A 107 -8.98 3.11 -7.37
CA VAL A 107 -8.73 1.80 -8.00
C VAL A 107 -7.31 1.28 -7.82
N HIS A 108 -6.32 2.15 -7.67
CA HIS A 108 -4.93 1.79 -7.47
C HIS A 108 -4.52 1.68 -6.00
N ASN A 109 -5.40 2.08 -5.07
CA ASN A 109 -5.29 1.79 -3.62
C ASN A 109 -5.67 0.31 -3.38
N THR A 110 -4.80 -0.57 -3.87
CA THR A 110 -4.99 -2.02 -4.01
C THR A 110 -5.33 -2.66 -2.68
N LYS A 111 -6.47 -3.37 -2.63
CA LYS A 111 -6.91 -4.18 -1.47
C LYS A 111 -6.28 -5.57 -1.53
N TRP A 112 -6.31 -6.29 -0.41
CA TRP A 112 -5.89 -7.70 -0.34
C TRP A 112 -4.46 -7.91 -0.87
N VAL A 113 -3.54 -7.03 -0.48
CA VAL A 113 -2.16 -7.04 -1.00
C VAL A 113 -1.49 -8.39 -0.70
N ALA A 114 -1.04 -9.06 -1.75
CA ALA A 114 -0.34 -10.34 -1.70
C ALA A 114 1.18 -10.17 -1.82
N ALA A 115 1.62 -9.27 -2.70
CA ALA A 115 3.03 -9.03 -2.97
C ALA A 115 3.29 -7.59 -3.42
N ILE A 116 4.51 -7.12 -3.14
CA ILE A 116 5.04 -5.85 -3.63
C ILE A 116 6.44 -6.12 -4.19
N ASP A 117 6.61 -5.90 -5.50
CA ASP A 117 7.90 -6.00 -6.17
C ASP A 117 8.48 -4.61 -6.38
N PHE A 118 9.43 -4.21 -5.53
CA PHE A 118 10.18 -2.97 -5.69
C PHE A 118 11.25 -3.11 -6.78
N ARG A 119 11.37 -2.11 -7.65
CA ARG A 119 12.29 -2.14 -8.79
C ARG A 119 13.12 -0.86 -8.82
N THR A 120 14.40 -1.02 -9.11
CA THR A 120 15.27 0.08 -9.56
C THR A 120 15.24 0.17 -11.07
N ALA A 121 15.64 1.31 -11.62
CA ALA A 121 15.97 1.43 -13.02
C ALA A 121 17.03 0.38 -13.36
N ALA A 122 16.78 -0.40 -14.41
CA ALA A 122 17.83 -1.20 -15.01
C ALA A 122 18.93 -0.22 -15.46
N HIS A 123 20.15 -0.42 -14.98
CA HIS A 123 21.30 0.22 -15.61
C HIS A 123 21.36 -0.37 -17.02
N ALA A 124 21.12 0.47 -18.03
CA ALA A 124 21.40 0.16 -19.42
C ALA A 124 22.92 0.13 -19.65
#